data_AF-A0A1S3BPJ6-F1
#
_entry.id   AF-A0A1S3BPJ6-F1
#
_cell.length_a   1.000
_cell.length_b   1.000
_cell.length_c   1.000
_cell.angle_alpha   90.00
_cell.angle_beta   90.00
_cell.angle_gamma   90.00
#
_symmetry.space_group_name_H-M   'P 1'
#
loop_
_entity.id
_entity.type
_entity.pdbx_description
1 polymer ?
#
loop_
_entity_poly.entity_id
_entity_poly.type
_entity_poly.pdbx_seq_one_letter_code
_entity_poly.pdbx_strand_id
1 'polypeptide(L)'
;MNLILLFVLASLVPSSFLFEIQAAHSHPPRTIYSQITVMGLVYCDTCSNNTFSKHSYFLSGAEVRIDCKLKAETPRTAEQIAFSVNRTTNKYGVYKLEIPSVDGIRCAEDSAMVSFCQASLMGSSSSSCNVPGYRSTSGEISIKSRQSNICIYSLNPLNYKPSTRDDILCGN
;
A
#
# COMPACT_ATOMS: atom_id res chain seq x y z
N MET A 1 -20.32 76.00 11.28
CA MET A 1 -21.36 74.98 11.04
C MET A 1 -20.76 73.81 10.27
N ASN A 2 -20.26 72.75 10.88
CA ASN A 2 -19.86 72.53 12.27
C ASN A 2 -18.94 71.31 12.29
N LEU A 3 -17.69 71.48 12.77
CA LEU A 3 -16.77 70.37 13.07
C LEU A 3 -17.38 69.41 14.12
N ILE A 4 -18.34 69.93 14.90
CA ILE A 4 -19.21 69.19 15.82
C ILE A 4 -20.08 68.16 15.08
N LEU A 5 -20.50 68.41 13.85
CA LEU A 5 -21.34 67.47 13.08
C LEU A 5 -20.55 66.25 12.62
N LEU A 6 -19.25 66.41 12.33
CA LEU A 6 -18.36 65.30 11.99
C LEU A 6 -18.05 64.41 13.20
N PHE A 7 -17.94 64.98 14.40
CA PHE A 7 -17.73 64.19 15.63
C PHE A 7 -18.97 63.38 16.04
N VAL A 8 -20.18 63.92 15.82
CA VAL A 8 -21.43 63.22 16.16
C VAL A 8 -21.71 62.04 15.21
N LEU A 9 -21.26 62.10 13.96
CA LEU A 9 -21.37 60.98 13.02
C LEU A 9 -20.39 59.84 13.34
N ALA A 10 -19.24 60.13 13.95
CA ALA A 10 -18.27 59.12 14.36
C ALA A 10 -18.69 58.34 15.62
N SER A 11 -19.61 58.87 16.43
CA SER A 11 -20.09 58.24 17.67
C SER A 11 -21.27 57.29 17.51
N LEU A 12 -21.77 57.07 16.29
CA LEU A 12 -22.93 56.20 16.00
C LEU A 12 -22.54 54.79 15.51
N VAL A 13 -21.26 54.42 15.54
CA VAL A 13 -20.87 53.02 15.32
C VAL A 13 -21.15 52.25 16.61
N PRO A 14 -22.10 51.30 16.64
CA PRO A 14 -22.32 50.48 17.82
C PRO A 14 -21.02 49.74 18.12
N SER A 15 -20.48 49.91 19.33
CA SER A 15 -19.29 49.22 19.84
C SER A 15 -19.56 47.72 20.10
N SER A 16 -20.33 47.07 19.24
CA SER A 16 -20.95 45.75 19.42
C SER A 16 -20.53 44.75 18.35
N PHE A 17 -19.32 44.87 17.80
CA PHE A 17 -18.72 43.85 16.94
C PHE A 17 -17.28 43.55 17.38
N LEU A 18 -17.12 43.32 18.68
CA LEU A 18 -16.07 42.41 19.17
C LEU A 18 -16.79 41.14 19.59
N PHE A 19 -16.27 39.99 19.17
CA PHE A 19 -16.79 38.63 19.34
C PHE A 19 -17.80 38.14 18.28
N GLU A 20 -17.37 38.10 17.01
CA GLU A 20 -17.56 36.82 16.30
C GLU A 20 -16.53 35.85 16.87
N ILE A 21 -16.94 35.07 17.87
CA ILE A 21 -16.34 33.76 18.05
C ILE A 21 -16.72 33.02 16.78
N GLN A 22 -15.81 33.02 15.79
CA GLN A 22 -15.81 31.93 14.83
C GLN A 22 -15.56 30.68 15.65
N ALA A 23 -16.65 30.06 16.10
CA ALA A 23 -16.64 28.65 16.41
C ALA A 23 -16.20 28.02 15.10
N ALA A 24 -14.90 27.74 15.01
CA ALA A 24 -14.36 26.93 13.95
C ALA A 24 -15.29 25.71 13.93
N HIS A 25 -16.08 25.58 12.86
CA HIS A 25 -16.81 24.37 12.59
C HIS A 25 -15.73 23.29 12.51
N SER A 26 -15.46 22.66 13.65
CA SER A 26 -14.75 21.41 13.73
C SER A 26 -15.63 20.44 12.97
N HIS A 27 -15.37 20.37 11.65
CA HIS A 27 -15.81 19.23 10.88
C HIS A 27 -15.42 18.01 11.71
N PRO A 28 -16.37 17.11 12.03
CA PRO A 28 -16.01 15.88 12.70
C PRO A 28 -14.86 15.25 11.91
N PRO A 29 -13.80 14.75 12.57
CA PRO A 29 -12.65 14.21 11.89
C PRO A 29 -13.14 13.20 10.86
N ARG A 30 -12.97 13.53 9.58
CA ARG A 30 -13.45 12.70 8.48
C ARG A 30 -12.71 11.38 8.61
N THR A 31 -13.40 10.31 8.99
CA THR A 31 -12.81 8.98 9.10
C THR A 31 -12.37 8.56 7.70
N ILE A 32 -11.06 8.54 7.47
CA ILE A 32 -10.48 8.15 6.18
C ILE A 32 -10.32 6.63 6.21
N TYR A 33 -11.23 5.96 5.51
CA TYR A 33 -11.15 4.53 5.22
C TYR A 33 -10.29 4.32 3.98
N SER A 34 -9.17 3.62 4.13
CA SER A 34 -8.34 3.21 2.98
C SER A 34 -8.62 1.76 2.61
N GLN A 35 -8.84 1.46 1.33
CA GLN A 35 -8.85 0.07 0.85
C GLN A 35 -7.44 -0.32 0.42
N ILE A 36 -6.85 -1.30 1.09
CA ILE A 36 -5.47 -1.72 0.83
C ILE A 36 -5.49 -3.04 0.09
N THR A 37 -4.80 -3.05 -1.05
CA THR A 37 -4.52 -4.27 -1.80
C THR A 37 -3.02 -4.51 -1.82
N VAL A 38 -2.60 -5.70 -1.39
CA VAL A 38 -1.23 -6.18 -1.55
C VAL A 38 -1.25 -7.28 -2.60
N MET A 39 -0.40 -7.17 -3.61
CA MET A 39 -0.35 -8.14 -4.69
C MET A 39 1.07 -8.32 -5.21
N GLY A 40 1.30 -9.47 -5.83
CA GLY A 40 2.52 -9.75 -6.56
C GLY A 40 2.34 -10.98 -7.43
N LEU A 41 3.40 -11.38 -8.11
CA LEU A 41 3.38 -12.51 -9.02
C LEU A 41 4.48 -13.52 -8.69
N VAL A 42 4.19 -14.78 -8.96
CA VAL A 42 5.16 -15.88 -8.95
C VAL A 42 5.22 -16.47 -10.35
N TYR A 43 6.44 -16.64 -10.85
CA TYR A 43 6.69 -17.29 -12.13
C TYR A 43 7.72 -18.42 -11.99
N CYS A 44 7.74 -19.31 -12.96
CA CYS A 44 8.84 -20.22 -13.14
C CYS A 44 9.89 -19.59 -14.06
N ASP A 45 11.10 -19.44 -13.55
CA ASP A 45 12.28 -19.13 -14.33
C ASP A 45 12.92 -20.43 -14.82
N THR A 46 12.41 -20.93 -15.95
CA THR A 46 12.90 -22.16 -16.59
C THR A 46 14.40 -22.13 -16.85
N CYS A 47 14.98 -20.96 -17.12
CA CYS A 47 16.39 -20.82 -17.46
C CYS A 47 17.31 -20.54 -16.26
N SER A 48 16.76 -20.47 -15.04
CA SER A 48 17.54 -20.32 -13.79
C SER A 48 18.45 -19.08 -13.75
N ASN A 49 18.07 -18.02 -14.46
CA ASN A 49 18.79 -16.75 -14.52
C ASN A 49 18.34 -15.72 -13.45
N ASN A 50 17.37 -16.10 -12.59
CA ASN A 50 16.66 -15.24 -11.64
C ASN A 50 16.05 -13.99 -12.29
N THR A 51 15.62 -14.11 -13.54
CA THR A 51 14.97 -13.03 -14.30
C THR A 51 13.85 -13.60 -15.16
N PHE A 52 12.88 -12.77 -15.48
CA PHE A 52 11.79 -13.16 -16.37
C PHE A 52 12.30 -13.21 -17.81
N SER A 53 12.03 -14.31 -18.50
CA SER A 53 12.47 -14.56 -19.88
C SER A 53 11.33 -15.08 -20.75
N LYS A 54 11.60 -15.24 -22.06
CA LYS A 54 10.65 -15.84 -23.00
C LYS A 54 10.27 -17.30 -22.67
N HIS A 55 11.10 -17.99 -21.88
CA HIS A 55 10.86 -19.36 -21.43
C HIS A 55 10.19 -19.43 -20.06
N SER A 56 9.99 -18.27 -19.43
CA SER A 56 9.30 -18.18 -18.15
C SER A 56 7.80 -18.31 -18.34
N TYR A 57 7.13 -18.88 -17.34
CA TYR A 57 5.67 -18.96 -17.31
C TYR A 57 5.15 -18.62 -15.91
N PHE A 58 3.93 -18.09 -15.83
CA PHE A 58 3.31 -17.78 -14.56
C PHE A 58 2.95 -19.06 -13.79
N LEU A 59 3.33 -19.11 -12.51
CA LEU A 59 3.20 -20.31 -11.71
C LEU A 59 1.90 -20.26 -10.90
N SER A 60 0.86 -20.93 -11.40
CA SER A 60 -0.43 -21.08 -10.71
C SER A 60 -0.34 -22.09 -9.57
N GLY A 61 -0.98 -21.82 -8.43
CA GLY A 61 -1.00 -22.74 -7.29
C GLY A 61 0.21 -22.66 -6.34
N ALA A 62 1.15 -21.73 -6.57
CA ALA A 62 2.27 -21.52 -5.67
C ALA A 62 1.79 -20.89 -4.35
N GLU A 63 2.30 -21.38 -3.22
CA GLU A 63 2.01 -20.85 -1.90
C GLU A 63 3.02 -19.78 -1.53
N VAL A 64 2.51 -18.63 -1.10
CA VAL A 64 3.29 -17.51 -0.59
C VAL A 64 2.78 -17.08 0.77
N ARG A 65 3.68 -16.64 1.63
CA ARG A 65 3.35 -15.95 2.88
C ARG A 65 3.53 -14.46 2.66
N ILE A 66 2.50 -13.68 2.96
CA ILE A 66 2.53 -12.22 2.92
C ILE A 66 2.62 -11.72 4.35
N ASP A 67 3.65 -10.91 4.63
CA ASP A 67 3.87 -10.25 5.90
C ASP A 67 3.85 -8.73 5.67
N CYS A 68 2.94 -8.03 6.33
CA CYS A 68 2.79 -6.58 6.23
C CYS A 68 2.87 -5.95 7.61
N LYS A 69 3.49 -4.77 7.69
CA LYS A 69 3.40 -3.86 8.84
C LYS A 69 2.85 -2.53 8.35
N LEU A 70 1.62 -2.22 8.73
CA LEU A 70 0.91 -1.02 8.33
C LEU A 70 0.82 -0.04 9.50
N LYS A 71 1.05 1.23 9.23
CA LYS A 71 0.81 2.28 10.22
C LYS A 71 -0.68 2.61 10.31
N ALA A 72 -1.21 2.63 11.52
CA ALA A 72 -2.53 3.17 11.84
C ALA A 72 -2.35 4.46 12.66
N GLU A 73 -2.90 5.57 12.16
CA GLU A 73 -3.02 6.81 12.90
C GLU A 73 -4.40 6.86 13.54
N THR A 74 -4.47 6.58 14.84
CA THR A 74 -5.68 6.87 15.62
C THR A 74 -5.53 8.26 16.26
N PRO A 75 -6.63 8.93 16.66
CA PRO A 75 -6.57 10.25 17.29
C PRO A 75 -5.74 10.31 18.59
N ARG A 76 -5.35 9.17 19.17
CA ARG A 76 -4.69 9.08 20.48
C ARG A 76 -3.31 8.40 20.44
N THR A 77 -3.02 7.56 19.44
CA THR A 77 -1.80 6.76 19.36
C THR A 77 -1.39 6.48 17.91
N ALA A 78 -0.07 6.40 17.66
CA ALA A 78 0.47 5.80 16.45
C ALA A 78 0.63 4.29 16.69
N GLU A 79 -0.23 3.48 16.07
CA GLU A 79 -0.22 2.03 16.22
C GLU A 79 0.32 1.37 14.94
N GLN A 80 0.97 0.21 15.09
CA GLN A 80 1.40 -0.61 13.96
C GLN A 80 0.57 -1.88 13.95
N ILE A 81 -0.05 -2.17 12.80
CA ILE A 81 -0.84 -3.36 12.60
C ILE A 81 -0.03 -4.31 11.72
N ALA A 82 0.24 -5.50 12.24
CA ALA A 82 0.94 -6.55 11.53
C ALA A 82 -0.07 -7.57 10.97
N PHE A 83 0.06 -7.88 9.69
CA PHE A 83 -0.71 -8.94 9.02
C PHE A 83 0.25 -10.01 8.53
N SER A 84 -0.08 -11.27 8.77
CA SER A 84 0.67 -12.41 8.27
C SER A 84 -0.30 -13.45 7.75
N VAL A 85 -0.23 -13.77 6.47
CA VAL A 85 -1.20 -14.68 5.86
C VAL A 85 -0.64 -15.43 4.67
N ASN A 86 -1.00 -16.71 4.56
CA ASN A 86 -0.67 -17.51 3.39
C ASN A 86 -1.70 -17.27 2.29
N ARG A 87 -1.22 -17.19 1.05
CA ARG A 87 -2.01 -17.05 -0.17
C ARG A 87 -1.48 -18.00 -1.23
N THR A 88 -2.37 -18.37 -2.14
CA THR A 88 -2.05 -19.20 -3.29
C THR A 88 -2.20 -18.37 -4.55
N THR A 89 -1.28 -18.52 -5.50
CA THR A 89 -1.36 -17.83 -6.78
C THR A 89 -2.50 -18.39 -7.64
N ASN A 90 -3.18 -17.49 -8.36
CA ASN A 90 -4.21 -17.85 -9.31
C ASN A 90 -3.61 -18.36 -10.65
N LYS A 91 -4.46 -18.62 -11.65
CA LYS A 91 -4.06 -19.09 -12.99
C LYS A 91 -3.07 -18.19 -13.74
N TYR A 92 -2.92 -16.93 -13.31
CA TYR A 92 -1.98 -15.96 -13.88
C TYR A 92 -0.73 -15.80 -13.01
N GLY A 93 -0.51 -16.69 -12.03
CA GLY A 93 0.60 -16.60 -11.10
C GLY A 93 0.48 -15.46 -10.08
N VAL A 94 -0.69 -14.81 -9.98
CA VAL A 94 -0.89 -13.64 -9.11
C VAL A 94 -1.43 -14.07 -7.75
N TYR A 95 -0.81 -13.60 -6.68
CA TYR A 95 -1.36 -13.65 -5.32
C TYR A 95 -1.89 -12.27 -4.91
N LYS A 96 -2.95 -12.25 -4.10
CA LYS A 96 -3.60 -11.01 -3.66
C LYS A 96 -4.06 -11.13 -2.21
N LEU A 97 -3.88 -10.05 -1.46
CA LEU A 97 -4.47 -9.81 -0.14
C LEU A 97 -5.22 -8.50 -0.18
N GLU A 98 -6.51 -8.54 0.15
CA GLU A 98 -7.33 -7.37 0.39
C GLU A 98 -7.45 -7.18 1.90
N ILE A 99 -7.03 -6.02 2.38
CA ILE A 99 -7.16 -5.64 3.78
C ILE A 99 -8.34 -4.67 3.83
N PRO A 100 -9.45 -5.04 4.48
CA PRO A 100 -10.62 -4.17 4.57
C PRO A 100 -10.24 -2.89 5.30
N SER A 101 -10.96 -1.82 5.01
CA SER A 101 -10.74 -0.53 5.65
C SER A 101 -11.00 -0.63 7.14
N VAL A 102 -9.94 -0.66 7.93
CA VAL A 102 -10.00 -0.53 9.39
C VAL A 102 -9.74 0.93 9.75
N ASP A 103 -10.38 1.40 10.82
CA ASP A 103 -10.25 2.78 11.27
C ASP A 103 -8.77 3.15 11.49
N GLY A 104 -8.34 4.28 10.93
CA GLY A 104 -7.01 4.85 11.16
C GLY A 104 -5.89 4.33 10.24
N ILE A 105 -6.08 3.29 9.42
CA ILE A 105 -5.06 2.92 8.44
C ILE A 105 -5.09 3.89 7.25
N ARG A 106 -3.96 4.57 7.04
CA ARG A 106 -3.71 5.44 5.89
C ARG A 106 -2.69 4.78 4.96
N CYS A 107 -2.83 5.01 3.65
CA CYS A 107 -1.71 4.72 2.74
C CYS A 107 -0.46 5.45 3.24
N ALA A 108 0.71 4.81 3.16
CA ALA A 108 1.97 5.45 3.50
C ALA A 108 2.05 6.86 2.88
N GLU A 109 2.38 7.85 3.70
CA GLU A 109 2.70 9.21 3.27
C GLU A 109 4.23 9.33 3.22
N ASP A 110 4.74 10.38 2.57
CA ASP A 110 6.16 10.60 2.24
C ASP A 110 7.09 10.81 3.46
N SER A 111 6.68 10.40 4.67
CA SER A 111 7.43 10.57 5.92
C SER A 111 8.00 9.27 6.50
N ALA A 112 9.01 9.44 7.35
CA ALA A 112 10.07 8.49 7.72
C ALA A 112 9.69 7.15 8.40
N MET A 113 8.42 6.75 8.46
CA MET A 113 8.00 5.41 8.88
C MET A 113 7.02 4.81 7.87
N VAL A 114 7.56 3.96 7.00
CA VAL A 114 6.89 3.45 5.81
C VAL A 114 6.14 2.17 6.16
N SER A 115 4.81 2.15 5.96
CA SER A 115 4.05 0.90 5.90
C SER A 115 4.71 0.00 4.86
N PHE A 116 5.12 -1.22 5.22
CA PHE A 116 5.82 -2.11 4.31
C PHE A 116 5.14 -3.47 4.24
N CYS A 117 5.17 -4.08 3.07
CA CYS A 117 4.80 -5.47 2.86
C CYS A 117 5.94 -6.25 2.20
N GLN A 118 6.05 -7.53 2.54
CA GLN A 118 6.95 -8.49 1.93
C GLN A 118 6.19 -9.79 1.67
N ALA A 119 6.56 -10.51 0.61
CA ALA A 119 6.11 -11.87 0.39
C ALA A 119 7.30 -12.83 0.39
N SER A 120 7.06 -14.06 0.86
CA SER A 120 8.03 -15.15 0.88
C SER A 120 7.46 -16.41 0.24
N LEU A 121 8.27 -17.12 -0.54
CA LEU A 121 7.91 -18.39 -1.17
C LEU A 121 7.80 -19.51 -0.13
N MET A 122 6.66 -20.19 -0.05
CA MET A 122 6.39 -21.30 0.88
C MET A 122 6.39 -22.65 0.17
N GLY A 123 5.76 -22.74 -1.00
CA GLY A 123 5.66 -23.99 -1.76
C GLY A 123 5.38 -23.76 -3.24
N SER A 124 5.90 -24.66 -4.07
CA SER A 124 5.57 -24.70 -5.49
C SER A 124 4.52 -25.77 -5.75
N SER A 125 3.60 -25.48 -6.66
CA SER A 125 2.64 -26.44 -7.21
C SER A 125 3.24 -27.35 -8.29
N SER A 126 4.46 -27.05 -8.78
CA SER A 126 5.10 -27.77 -9.87
C SER A 126 6.37 -28.47 -9.39
N SER A 127 6.46 -29.79 -9.58
CA SER A 127 7.65 -30.57 -9.26
C SER A 127 8.84 -30.24 -10.17
N SER A 128 8.59 -29.81 -11.41
CA SER A 128 9.65 -29.42 -12.36
C SER A 128 10.17 -27.99 -12.14
N CYS A 129 9.50 -27.20 -11.29
CA CYS A 129 9.89 -25.83 -10.98
C CYS A 129 9.63 -25.53 -9.50
N ASN A 130 10.44 -26.11 -8.63
CA ASN A 130 10.24 -26.12 -7.18
C ASN A 130 11.42 -25.58 -6.36
N VAL A 131 12.52 -25.18 -7.00
CA VAL A 131 13.66 -24.57 -6.29
C VAL A 131 13.44 -23.05 -6.21
N PRO A 132 13.39 -22.44 -5.02
CA PRO A 132 13.26 -20.98 -4.92
C PRO A 132 14.44 -20.26 -5.60
N GLY A 133 14.16 -19.26 -6.44
CA GLY A 133 15.17 -18.34 -6.95
C GLY A 133 15.55 -17.33 -5.86
N TYR A 134 14.59 -16.48 -5.49
CA TYR A 134 14.65 -15.65 -4.28
C TYR A 134 13.61 -16.13 -3.26
N ARG A 135 14.00 -16.18 -1.97
CA ARG A 135 13.10 -16.62 -0.89
C ARG A 135 12.03 -15.60 -0.56
N SER A 136 12.35 -14.31 -0.65
CA SER A 136 11.44 -13.21 -0.33
C SER A 136 11.62 -12.02 -1.27
N THR A 137 10.62 -11.13 -1.30
CA THR A 137 10.63 -9.94 -2.16
C THR A 137 11.66 -8.92 -1.65
N SER A 138 12.38 -8.29 -2.57
CA SER A 138 13.41 -7.28 -2.28
C SER A 138 12.87 -5.85 -2.19
N GLY A 139 11.59 -5.62 -2.53
CA GLY A 139 10.97 -4.31 -2.53
C GLY A 139 9.50 -4.35 -2.95
N GLU A 140 8.88 -3.17 -2.91
CA GLU A 140 7.49 -2.93 -3.29
C GLU A 140 7.33 -1.57 -4.00
N ILE A 141 6.33 -1.49 -4.88
CA ILE A 141 5.84 -0.24 -5.47
C ILE A 141 4.48 0.06 -4.86
N SER A 142 4.34 1.25 -4.29
CA SER A 142 3.08 1.71 -3.69
C SER A 142 2.38 2.70 -4.60
N ILE A 143 1.13 2.41 -4.98
CA ILE A 143 0.27 3.27 -5.78
C ILE A 143 -0.88 3.77 -4.89
N LYS A 144 -1.10 5.09 -4.84
CA LYS A 144 -2.14 5.73 -4.03
C LYS A 144 -3.07 6.56 -4.90
N SER A 145 -4.37 6.28 -4.83
CA SER A 145 -5.40 7.16 -5.37
C SER A 145 -5.90 8.12 -4.29
N ARG A 146 -5.66 9.43 -4.47
CA ARG A 146 -6.12 10.48 -3.54
C ARG A 146 -7.64 10.68 -3.57
N GLN A 147 -8.28 10.41 -4.70
CA GLN A 147 -9.73 10.62 -4.87
C GLN A 147 -10.55 9.47 -4.26
N SER A 148 -10.03 8.25 -4.30
CA SER A 148 -10.76 7.04 -3.87
C SER A 148 -10.21 6.38 -2.60
N ASN A 149 -9.16 6.94 -1.97
CA ASN A 149 -8.48 6.36 -0.79
C ASN A 149 -8.10 4.87 -1.00
N ILE A 150 -7.65 4.52 -2.21
CA ILE A 150 -7.18 3.17 -2.53
C ILE A 150 -5.66 3.16 -2.48
N CYS A 151 -5.08 2.16 -1.80
CA CYS A 151 -3.65 1.88 -1.82
C CYS A 151 -3.41 0.51 -2.46
N ILE A 152 -2.48 0.45 -3.41
CA ILE A 152 -2.02 -0.80 -4.00
C ILE A 152 -0.53 -0.94 -3.74
N TYR A 153 -0.16 -1.99 -3.00
CA TYR A 153 1.20 -2.41 -2.75
C TYR A 153 1.53 -3.55 -3.73
N SER A 154 2.27 -3.24 -4.79
CA SER A 154 2.75 -4.20 -5.77
C SER A 154 4.15 -4.66 -5.40
N LEU A 155 4.27 -5.90 -4.95
CA LEU A 155 5.55 -6.48 -4.55
C LEU A 155 6.35 -6.93 -5.76
N ASN A 156 7.69 -6.90 -5.65
CA ASN A 156 8.56 -7.46 -6.67
C ASN A 156 8.20 -8.93 -6.97
N PRO A 157 8.35 -9.36 -8.23
CA PRO A 157 8.03 -10.73 -8.61
C PRO A 157 8.96 -11.73 -7.92
N LEU A 158 8.41 -12.88 -7.51
CA LEU A 158 9.16 -14.02 -7.01
C LEU A 158 9.25 -15.09 -8.09
N ASN A 159 10.25 -15.95 -7.99
CA ASN A 159 10.40 -17.05 -8.93
C ASN A 159 10.82 -18.34 -8.26
N TYR A 160 10.29 -19.44 -8.79
CA TYR A 160 10.93 -20.74 -8.69
C TYR A 160 11.75 -21.01 -9.94
N LYS A 161 12.62 -22.01 -9.89
CA LYS A 161 13.39 -22.51 -11.01
C LYS A 161 13.47 -24.05 -10.96
N PRO A 162 13.80 -24.71 -12.08
CA PRO A 162 14.13 -26.12 -12.10
C PRO A 162 15.37 -26.44 -11.26
N SER A 163 15.52 -27.70 -10.84
CA SER A 163 16.73 -28.17 -10.16
C SER A 163 17.96 -28.19 -11.06
N THR A 164 17.75 -28.28 -12.38
CA THR A 164 18.80 -28.37 -13.39
C THR A 164 18.41 -27.50 -14.57
N ARG A 165 19.35 -26.68 -15.06
CA ARG A 165 19.15 -25.82 -16.23
C ARG A 165 19.22 -26.66 -17.51
N ASP A 166 18.32 -26.40 -18.44
CA ASP A 166 18.37 -26.97 -19.78
C ASP A 166 19.17 -26.03 -20.70
N ASP A 167 20.43 -26.38 -20.97
CA ASP A 167 21.32 -25.58 -21.81
C ASP A 167 20.95 -25.60 -23.29
N ILE A 168 20.17 -26.57 -23.76
CA ILE A 168 19.70 -26.61 -25.16
C ILE A 168 18.55 -25.61 -25.32
N LEU A 169 17.64 -25.57 -24.36
CA LEU A 169 16.53 -24.62 -24.35
C LEU A 169 17.00 -23.18 -24.09
N CYS A 170 17.93 -23.03 -23.15
CA CYS A 170 18.37 -21.72 -22.62
C CYS A 170 19.72 -21.26 -23.17
N GLY A 171 20.34 -22.03 -24.06
CA GLY A 171 21.57 -21.68 -24.76
C GLY A 171 21.27 -20.78 -25.94
N ASN A 172 21.26 -19.47 -25.71
CA ASN A 172 21.55 -18.39 -26.66
C ASN A 172 21.71 -17.09 -25.89
#